data_AF-A0A5E4DLA9-F1
#
_entry.id   AF-A0A5E4DLA9-F1
#
_cell.length_a   1.000
_cell.length_b   1.000
_cell.length_c   1.000
_cell.angle_alpha   90.00
_cell.angle_beta   90.00
_cell.angle_gamma   90.00
#
_symmetry.space_group_name_H-M   'P 1'
#
loop_
_entity.id
_entity.type
_entity.pdbx_description
1 polymer ?
#
loop_
_entity_poly.entity_id
_entity_poly.type
_entity_poly.pdbx_seq_one_letter_code
_entity_poly.pdbx_strand_id
1 'polypeptide(L)'
;MIEQDDFDINTRLHTIVRGEDEAAMVESVGLALVKLPDVLNRLKPDIMIVHGDRFDALALATSAALMNIRILHIEGGEVSGTIDDSIRHAITKLAHYHVCCTRSAEQHLISMCEDHDRILLAGCPSYDKLLSAKNKDYMSIIRMWL
;
A
#
# COMPACT_ATOMS: atom_id res chain seq x y z
N MET A 1 -2.78 9.81 -12.37
CA MET A 1 -3.91 9.53 -11.46
C MET A 1 -3.87 10.47 -10.27
N ILE A 2 -2.84 10.44 -9.41
CA ILE A 2 -2.74 11.39 -8.26
C ILE A 2 -2.72 12.87 -8.67
N GLU A 3 -2.07 13.24 -9.78
CA GLU A 3 -2.04 14.64 -10.27
C GLU A 3 -3.39 15.17 -10.78
N GLN A 4 -4.32 14.25 -11.06
CA GLN A 4 -5.66 14.59 -11.53
C GLN A 4 -6.64 14.72 -10.36
N ASP A 5 -6.22 14.26 -9.19
CA ASP A 5 -6.93 14.46 -7.93
C ASP A 5 -6.43 15.79 -7.33
N ASP A 6 -7.31 16.54 -6.67
CA ASP A 6 -7.08 17.90 -6.14
C ASP A 6 -6.17 17.90 -4.89
N PHE A 7 -5.02 17.23 -4.98
CA PHE A 7 -4.03 17.10 -3.92
C PHE A 7 -2.84 18.05 -4.13
N ASP A 8 -2.40 18.68 -3.04
CA ASP A 8 -1.16 19.45 -3.01
C ASP A 8 0.07 18.53 -3.03
N ILE A 9 0.71 18.40 -4.20
CA ILE A 9 1.93 17.59 -4.36
C ILE A 9 3.15 18.39 -3.86
N ASN A 10 3.56 18.16 -2.61
CA ASN A 10 4.73 18.85 -2.04
C ASN A 10 6.07 18.40 -2.62
N THR A 11 6.20 17.14 -3.07
CA THR A 11 7.49 16.57 -3.50
C THR A 11 7.28 15.41 -4.48
N ARG A 12 8.19 15.28 -5.44
CA ARG A 12 8.26 14.17 -6.41
C ARG A 12 9.58 13.45 -6.26
N LEU A 13 9.54 12.12 -6.18
CA LEU A 13 10.73 11.28 -6.08
C LEU A 13 10.80 10.31 -7.25
N HIS A 14 11.96 10.28 -7.90
CA HIS A 14 12.32 9.23 -8.84
C HIS A 14 13.12 8.15 -8.10
N THR A 15 12.47 7.02 -7.85
CA THR A 15 13.03 5.89 -7.08
C THR A 15 13.16 4.62 -7.90
N ILE A 16 12.56 4.57 -9.10
CA ILE A 16 12.60 3.39 -9.97
C ILE A 16 13.89 3.40 -10.80
N VAL A 17 14.69 2.36 -10.63
CA VAL A 17 15.83 2.06 -11.50
C VAL A 17 15.32 1.40 -12.77
N ARG A 18 15.90 1.77 -13.92
CA ARG A 18 15.49 1.22 -15.21
C ARG A 18 15.95 -0.24 -15.32
N GLY A 19 14.99 -1.13 -15.51
CA GLY A 19 15.18 -2.56 -15.72
C GLY A 19 13.85 -3.26 -15.51
N GLU A 20 13.70 -4.46 -16.08
CA GLU A 20 12.50 -5.29 -15.92
C GLU A 20 12.84 -6.61 -15.19
N ASP A 21 13.97 -6.65 -14.48
CA ASP A 21 14.44 -7.81 -13.73
C ASP A 21 14.34 -7.63 -12.21
N GLU A 22 14.57 -8.71 -11.48
CA GLU A 22 14.49 -8.74 -10.02
C GLU A 22 15.56 -7.86 -9.38
N ALA A 23 16.71 -7.71 -10.03
CA ALA A 23 17.79 -6.83 -9.57
C ALA A 23 17.33 -5.36 -9.56
N ALA A 24 16.71 -4.88 -10.64
CA ALA A 24 16.20 -3.52 -10.73
C ALA A 24 15.13 -3.22 -9.68
N MET A 25 14.31 -4.22 -9.30
CA MET A 25 13.35 -4.08 -8.19
C MET A 25 14.08 -3.82 -6.86
N VAL A 26 15.10 -4.62 -6.53
CA VAL A 26 15.88 -4.46 -5.28
C VAL A 26 16.65 -3.13 -5.27
N GLU A 27 17.25 -2.75 -6.40
CA GLU A 27 17.94 -1.47 -6.53
C GLU A 27 16.98 -0.28 -6.35
N SER A 28 15.74 -0.39 -6.84
CA SER A 28 14.70 0.62 -6.66
C SER A 28 14.30 0.80 -5.19
N VAL A 29 14.19 -0.31 -4.44
CA VAL A 29 13.97 -0.27 -2.99
C VAL A 29 15.11 0.47 -2.29
N GLY A 30 16.36 0.13 -2.61
CA GLY A 30 17.54 0.79 -2.05
C GLY A 30 17.56 2.29 -2.36
N LEU A 31 17.28 2.68 -3.61
CA LEU A 31 17.24 4.07 -4.03
C LEU A 31 16.13 4.87 -3.34
N ALA A 32 14.96 4.26 -3.13
CA ALA A 32 13.89 4.86 -2.33
C ALA A 32 14.34 5.12 -0.89
N LEU A 33 14.97 4.13 -0.24
CA LEU A 33 15.44 4.24 1.15
C LEU A 33 16.53 5.30 1.34
N VAL A 34 17.37 5.55 0.33
CA VAL A 34 18.37 6.63 0.39
C VAL A 34 17.71 8.02 0.30
N LYS A 35 16.59 8.15 -0.42
CA LYS A 35 15.94 9.44 -0.70
C LYS A 35 14.84 9.83 0.29
N LEU A 36 14.08 8.85 0.79
CA LEU A 36 12.90 9.08 1.63
C LEU A 36 13.22 9.82 2.94
N PRO A 37 14.31 9.54 3.67
CA PRO A 37 14.56 10.17 4.97
C PRO A 37 14.62 11.70 4.93
N ASP A 38 15.26 12.28 3.91
CA ASP A 38 15.35 13.75 3.75
C ASP A 38 13.98 14.39 3.52
N VAL A 39 13.11 13.71 2.78
CA VAL A 39 11.75 14.17 2.52
C VAL A 39 10.89 14.05 3.76
N LEU A 40 10.95 12.91 4.46
CA LEU A 40 10.18 12.67 5.68
C LEU A 40 10.58 13.64 6.80
N ASN A 41 11.88 13.94 6.94
CA ASN A 41 12.37 14.95 7.90
C ASN A 41 11.87 16.37 7.59
N ARG A 42 11.69 16.71 6.31
CA ARG A 42 11.19 18.02 5.89
C ARG A 42 9.67 18.13 6.03
N LEU A 43 8.94 17.09 5.62
CA LEU A 43 7.47 17.08 5.67
C LEU A 43 6.92 16.83 7.08
N LYS A 44 7.69 16.12 7.93
CA LYS A 44 7.33 15.75 9.31
C LYS A 44 5.89 15.21 9.44
N PRO A 45 5.53 14.16 8.69
CA PRO A 45 4.19 13.61 8.78
C PRO A 45 3.97 12.93 10.14
N ASP A 46 2.79 13.11 10.73
CA ASP A 46 2.39 12.36 11.93
C ASP A 46 2.08 10.88 11.62
N ILE A 47 1.57 10.63 10.40
CA ILE A 47 1.21 9.31 9.87
C ILE A 47 1.45 9.25 8.37
N MET A 48 1.86 8.09 7.87
CA MET A 48 2.03 7.82 6.45
C MET A 48 1.12 6.67 6.02
N ILE A 49 0.40 6.85 4.91
CA ILE A 49 -0.47 5.83 4.33
C ILE A 49 0.34 5.02 3.31
N VAL A 50 0.35 3.70 3.49
CA VAL A 50 1.06 2.76 2.62
C VAL A 50 0.04 1.74 2.11
N HIS A 51 -0.02 1.52 0.79
CA HIS A 51 -1.01 0.65 0.17
C HIS A 51 -0.36 -0.56 -0.49
N GLY A 52 -0.95 -1.74 -0.28
CA GLY A 52 -0.65 -2.96 -1.02
C GLY A 52 0.63 -3.65 -0.58
N ASP A 53 1.32 -4.23 -1.57
CA ASP A 53 2.28 -5.33 -1.41
C ASP A 53 3.51 -5.23 -2.33
N ARG A 54 3.62 -4.16 -3.12
CA ARG A 54 4.74 -4.00 -4.04
C ARG A 54 6.02 -3.60 -3.32
N PHE A 55 7.16 -3.82 -3.97
CA PHE A 55 8.48 -3.48 -3.45
C PHE A 55 8.61 -2.01 -2.99
N ASP A 56 8.00 -1.06 -3.70
CA ASP A 56 8.00 0.37 -3.31
C ASP A 56 7.30 0.60 -1.94
N ALA A 57 6.22 -0.14 -1.67
CA ALA A 57 5.49 -0.05 -0.41
C ALA A 57 6.34 -0.55 0.77
N LEU A 58 7.20 -1.55 0.54
CA LEU A 58 8.16 -2.02 1.54
C LEU A 58 9.21 -0.95 1.86
N ALA A 59 9.72 -0.23 0.86
CA ALA A 59 10.66 0.87 1.09
C ALA A 59 10.02 2.00 1.92
N LEU A 60 8.76 2.35 1.58
CA LEU A 60 7.97 3.32 2.34
C LEU A 60 7.80 2.87 3.79
N ALA A 61 7.27 1.67 4.03
CA ALA A 61 7.05 1.15 5.37
C ALA A 61 8.34 1.07 6.20
N THR A 62 9.43 0.60 5.60
CA THR A 62 10.73 0.50 6.26
C THR A 62 11.26 1.86 6.68
N SER A 63 11.24 2.85 5.78
CA SER A 63 11.72 4.20 6.10
C SER A 63 10.91 4.87 7.21
N ALA A 64 9.58 4.79 7.16
CA ALA A 64 8.73 5.38 8.19
C ALA A 64 8.87 4.67 9.54
N ALA A 65 8.90 3.34 9.56
CA ALA A 65 9.04 2.57 10.80
C ALA A 65 10.37 2.89 11.51
N LEU A 66 11.49 2.90 10.76
CA LEU A 66 12.81 3.23 11.33
C LEU A 66 12.91 4.69 11.80
N MET A 67 12.14 5.59 11.19
CA MET A 67 12.07 7.00 11.60
C MET A 67 10.98 7.29 12.64
N ASN A 68 10.34 6.25 13.18
CA ASN A 68 9.31 6.34 14.21
C ASN A 68 8.07 7.16 13.76
N ILE A 69 7.75 7.09 12.46
CA ILE A 69 6.55 7.67 11.85
C ILE A 69 5.47 6.59 11.81
N ARG A 70 4.25 6.94 12.22
CA ARG A 70 3.13 5.99 12.23
C ARG A 70 2.79 5.57 10.80
N ILE A 71 2.41 4.31 10.62
CA ILE A 71 2.04 3.76 9.32
C ILE A 71 0.62 3.24 9.38
N LEU A 72 -0.21 3.66 8.43
CA LEU A 72 -1.51 3.06 8.13
C LEU A 72 -1.36 2.19 6.88
N HIS A 73 -1.34 0.86 7.07
CA HIS A 73 -1.22 -0.09 5.96
C HIS A 73 -2.59 -0.48 5.44
N ILE A 74 -2.84 -0.19 4.16
CA ILE A 74 -4.07 -0.51 3.45
C ILE A 74 -3.89 -1.81 2.67
N GLU A 75 -4.93 -2.65 2.66
CA GLU A 75 -4.96 -3.93 1.93
C GLU A 75 -3.97 -4.97 2.49
N GLY A 76 -3.73 -4.89 3.81
CA GLY A 76 -3.04 -5.92 4.57
C GLY A 76 -3.92 -7.16 4.80
N GLY A 77 -3.28 -8.31 5.03
CA GLY A 77 -3.95 -9.57 5.35
C GLY A 77 -4.48 -10.38 4.16
N GLU A 78 -4.34 -9.90 2.92
CA GLU A 78 -4.69 -10.67 1.72
C GLU A 78 -3.61 -11.71 1.36
N VAL A 79 -3.97 -12.66 0.50
CA VAL A 79 -3.10 -13.75 0.01
C VAL A 79 -3.23 -13.84 -1.51
N SER A 80 -2.12 -13.67 -2.23
CA SER A 80 -2.02 -13.68 -3.70
C SER A 80 -1.22 -14.86 -4.25
N GLY A 81 -0.45 -15.58 -3.42
CA GLY A 81 0.31 -16.77 -3.83
C GLY A 81 1.62 -16.47 -4.57
N THR A 82 2.17 -15.28 -4.41
CA THR A 82 3.42 -14.81 -5.04
C THR A 82 4.39 -14.27 -3.98
N ILE A 83 5.54 -13.73 -4.41
CA ILE A 83 6.47 -13.00 -3.52
C ILE A 83 5.77 -11.85 -2.78
N ASP A 84 4.71 -11.30 -3.36
CA ASP A 84 3.92 -10.19 -2.81
C ASP A 84 3.32 -10.54 -1.44
N ASP A 85 3.03 -11.81 -1.15
CA ASP A 85 2.57 -12.25 0.19
C ASP A 85 3.63 -11.99 1.26
N SER A 86 4.89 -12.32 0.96
CA SER A 86 6.00 -12.05 1.87
C SER A 86 6.18 -10.56 2.10
N ILE A 87 6.05 -9.76 1.04
CA ILE A 87 6.16 -8.31 1.13
C ILE A 87 5.00 -7.73 1.94
N ARG A 88 3.75 -8.12 1.64
CA ARG A 88 2.54 -7.67 2.34
C ARG A 88 2.60 -7.94 3.84
N HIS A 89 3.04 -9.13 4.23
CA HIS A 89 3.12 -9.52 5.63
C HIS A 89 4.33 -8.93 6.35
N ALA A 90 5.44 -8.66 5.64
CA ALA A 90 6.53 -7.86 6.18
C ALA A 90 6.10 -6.40 6.43
N ILE A 91 5.40 -5.78 5.48
CA ILE A 91 4.83 -4.44 5.65
C ILE A 91 3.85 -4.42 6.83
N THR A 92 3.00 -5.45 6.95
CA THR A 92 2.10 -5.61 8.09
C THR A 92 2.88 -5.50 9.41
N LYS A 93 3.97 -6.25 9.58
CA LYS A 93 4.77 -6.22 10.81
C LYS A 93 5.48 -4.89 11.09
N LEU A 94 5.68 -4.06 10.07
CA LEU A 94 6.23 -2.71 10.21
C LEU A 94 5.14 -1.67 10.50
N ALA A 95 3.90 -1.96 10.13
CA ALA A 95 2.80 -1.03 10.24
C ALA A 95 2.29 -0.90 11.68
N HIS A 96 1.72 0.27 12.00
CA HIS A 96 1.21 0.56 13.35
C HIS A 96 -0.31 0.44 13.44
N TYR A 97 -0.96 0.55 12.28
CA TYR A 97 -2.41 0.50 12.08
C TYR A 97 -2.69 -0.19 10.76
N HIS A 98 -3.80 -0.92 10.70
CA HIS A 98 -4.16 -1.74 9.54
C HIS A 98 -5.57 -1.42 9.08
N VAL A 99 -5.74 -1.29 7.77
CA VAL A 99 -7.05 -1.21 7.12
C VAL A 99 -7.17 -2.38 6.16
N CYS A 100 -8.05 -3.30 6.47
CA CYS A 100 -8.27 -4.51 5.67
C CYS A 100 -9.61 -4.46 4.92
N CYS A 101 -9.67 -5.19 3.81
CA CYS A 101 -10.79 -5.15 2.88
C CYS A 101 -11.86 -6.22 3.15
N THR A 102 -11.51 -7.29 3.86
CA THR A 102 -12.40 -8.44 4.10
C THR A 102 -12.22 -9.00 5.50
N ARG A 103 -13.26 -9.68 6.02
CA ARG A 103 -13.17 -10.43 7.30
C ARG A 103 -12.11 -11.53 7.26
N SER A 104 -11.86 -12.12 6.09
CA SER A 104 -10.79 -13.11 5.93
C SER A 104 -9.42 -12.48 6.16
N ALA A 105 -9.18 -11.30 5.56
CA ALA A 105 -7.94 -10.57 5.74
C ALA A 105 -7.75 -10.09 7.18
N GLU A 106 -8.82 -9.62 7.83
CA GLU A 106 -8.84 -9.28 9.26
C GLU A 106 -8.38 -10.46 10.13
N GLN A 107 -8.92 -11.66 9.88
CA GLN A 107 -8.53 -12.87 10.61
C GLN A 107 -7.07 -13.26 10.35
N HIS A 108 -6.57 -13.09 9.13
CA HIS A 108 -5.15 -13.32 8.84
C HIS A 108 -4.25 -12.37 9.65
N LEU A 109 -4.58 -11.08 9.73
CA LEU A 109 -3.83 -10.11 10.53
C LEU A 109 -3.79 -10.52 12.01
N ILE A 110 -4.95 -10.84 12.60
CA ILE A 110 -5.04 -11.30 13.99
C ILE A 110 -4.25 -12.61 14.18
N SER A 111 -4.33 -13.54 13.23
CA SER A 111 -3.59 -14.82 13.29
C SER A 111 -2.07 -14.63 13.18
N MET A 112 -1.62 -13.56 12.53
CA MET A 112 -0.22 -13.14 12.49
C MET A 112 0.17 -12.32 13.73
N CYS A 113 -0.64 -12.33 14.79
CA CYS A 113 -0.43 -11.66 16.06
C CYS A 113 -0.44 -10.12 15.98
N GLU A 114 -1.16 -9.53 15.02
CA GLU A 114 -1.46 -8.11 15.08
C GLU A 114 -2.50 -7.79 16.16
N ASP A 115 -2.38 -6.60 16.75
CA ASP A 115 -3.29 -6.11 17.79
C ASP A 115 -4.65 -5.74 17.17
N HIS A 116 -5.73 -6.36 17.66
CA HIS A 116 -7.08 -6.13 17.14
C HIS A 116 -7.54 -4.68 17.30
N ASP A 117 -7.06 -3.96 18.32
CA ASP A 117 -7.43 -2.56 18.56
C ASP A 117 -6.83 -1.61 17.49
N ARG A 118 -5.90 -2.12 16.69
CA ARG A 118 -5.20 -1.40 15.61
C ARG A 118 -5.66 -1.82 14.21
N ILE A 119 -6.68 -2.68 14.12
CA ILE A 119 -7.20 -3.19 12.85
C ILE A 119 -8.58 -2.58 12.60
N LEU A 120 -8.77 -2.02 11.41
CA LEU A 120 -10.05 -1.54 10.89
C LEU A 120 -10.46 -2.36 9.67
N LEU A 121 -11.63 -2.99 9.74
CA LEU A 121 -12.29 -3.57 8.57
C LEU A 121 -13.12 -2.50 7.85
N ALA A 122 -12.58 -1.94 6.76
CA ALA A 122 -13.22 -0.84 6.02
C ALA A 122 -13.80 -1.25 4.66
N GLY A 123 -13.31 -2.34 4.07
CA GLY A 123 -13.51 -2.61 2.64
C GLY A 123 -12.45 -1.93 1.76
N CYS A 124 -12.37 -2.32 0.49
CA CYS A 124 -11.40 -1.74 -0.44
C CYS A 124 -11.90 -0.38 -0.96
N PRO A 125 -11.13 0.72 -0.85
CA PRO A 125 -11.54 2.04 -1.34
C PRO A 125 -11.85 2.11 -2.85
N SER A 126 -11.38 1.12 -3.62
CA SER A 126 -11.76 1.01 -5.04
C SER A 126 -13.27 0.82 -5.23
N TYR A 127 -13.95 0.18 -4.27
CA TYR A 127 -15.38 -0.08 -4.34
C TYR A 127 -16.20 1.20 -4.20
N ASP A 128 -15.73 2.22 -3.48
CA ASP A 128 -16.42 3.51 -3.40
C ASP A 128 -16.68 4.10 -4.79
N LYS A 129 -15.68 4.05 -5.68
CA LYS A 129 -15.82 4.50 -7.07
C LYS A 129 -16.74 3.59 -7.89
N LEU A 130 -16.64 2.27 -7.71
CA LEU A 130 -17.48 1.31 -8.43
C LEU A 130 -18.97 1.45 -8.04
N LEU A 131 -19.27 1.56 -6.75
CA LEU A 131 -20.63 1.65 -6.24
C LEU A 131 -21.28 3.01 -6.51
N SER A 132 -20.48 4.07 -6.68
CA SER A 132 -20.94 5.40 -7.09
C SER A 132 -20.99 5.62 -8.61
N ALA A 133 -20.57 4.63 -9.41
CA ALA A 133 -20.58 4.73 -10.86
C ALA A 133 -22.01 4.85 -11.42
N LYS A 134 -22.22 5.83 -12.30
CA LYS A 134 -23.53 6.07 -12.94
C LYS A 134 -23.85 5.08 -14.05
N ASN A 135 -22.83 4.54 -14.72
CA ASN A 135 -23.01 3.56 -15.79
C ASN A 135 -22.99 2.15 -15.20
N LYS A 136 -24.16 1.50 -15.17
CA LYS A 136 -24.36 0.14 -14.65
C LYS A 136 -24.50 -0.91 -15.75
N ASP A 137 -24.21 -0.58 -17.00
CA ASP A 137 -24.24 -1.56 -18.10
C ASP A 137 -22.96 -2.42 -18.14
N TYR A 138 -22.55 -2.95 -16.99
CA TYR A 138 -21.44 -3.90 -16.91
C TYR A 138 -21.79 -5.22 -17.63
N MET A 139 -23.09 -5.55 -17.74
CA MET A 139 -23.53 -6.77 -18.41
C MET A 139 -23.28 -6.76 -19.91
N SER A 140 -23.38 -5.61 -20.60
CA SER A 140 -23.02 -5.55 -22.03
C SER A 140 -21.52 -5.72 -22.26
N ILE A 141 -20.70 -5.14 -21.38
CA ILE A 141 -19.23 -5.29 -21.42
C ILE A 141 -18.82 -6.74 -21.13
N ILE A 142 -19.38 -7.36 -20.09
CA ILE A 142 -19.10 -8.76 -19.74
C ILE A 142 -19.49 -9.70 -20.89
N ARG A 143 -20.61 -9.43 -21.58
CA ARG A 143 -21.02 -10.18 -22.78
C ARG A 143 -20.08 -9.99 -23.98
N MET A 144 -19.25 -8.95 -24.00
CA MET A 144 -18.23 -8.75 -25.02
C MET A 144 -16.94 -9.54 -24.71
N TRP A 145 -16.73 -9.91 -23.44
CA TRP A 145 -15.54 -10.65 -23.00
C TRP A 145 -15.74 -12.16 -23.01
N LEU A 146 -16.99 -12.61 -22.93
CA LEU A 146 -17.43 -14.00 -23.08
C LEU A 146 -17.75 -14.32 -24.55
#